data_AF-A0A2H0MT04-F1
#
_entry.id   AF-A0A2H0MT04-F1
#
_cell.length_a   1.000
_cell.length_b   1.000
_cell.length_c   1.000
_cell.angle_alpha   90.00
_cell.angle_beta   90.00
_cell.angle_gamma   90.00
#
_symmetry.space_group_name_H-M   'P 1'
#
loop_
_entity.id
_entity.type
_entity.pdbx_description
1 polymer ?
#
loop_
_entity_poly.entity_id
_entity_poly.type
_entity_poly.pdbx_seq_one_letter_code
_entity_poly.pdbx_strand_id
1 'polypeptide(L)'
;MSEQDTEKEEEGQATGEETQEKAEETPADSLADLSELESIKAELQKEKEKAAKELAEGEEEDEDLREVDYLQKLITLSVKFDHHVGMWLMTAYIDCGMKYDHRLSESYMSQLATIQSFLRLLEKVDGVTRELVTKDCVVKLRNSVQMIHKNLVKPLFREVELMKKKPKSESLELFKTNWNERLEDLQKACDFEYQVLDVKGFFIK
;
A
#
# COMPACT_ATOMS: atom_id res chain seq x y z
N MET A 1 -26.03 41.35 -23.99
CA MET A 1 -27.26 41.07 -24.75
C MET A 1 -26.85 40.80 -26.18
N SER A 2 -27.67 40.06 -26.94
CA SER A 2 -27.38 39.65 -28.32
C SER A 2 -27.85 40.71 -29.33
N GLU A 3 -27.83 40.35 -30.62
CA GLU A 3 -28.39 41.11 -31.77
C GLU A 3 -27.51 42.34 -32.16
N GLN A 4 -27.22 42.64 -33.44
CA GLN A 4 -27.62 42.12 -34.76
C GLN A 4 -26.38 42.26 -35.73
N ASP A 5 -26.31 41.87 -37.01
CA ASP A 5 -27.33 41.69 -38.08
C ASP A 5 -26.83 40.78 -39.25
N THR A 6 -27.68 40.58 -40.28
CA THR A 6 -27.41 39.87 -41.58
C THR A 6 -27.72 40.77 -42.79
N GLU A 7 -27.55 40.48 -44.09
CA GLU A 7 -27.21 39.31 -44.95
C GLU A 7 -26.49 39.90 -46.24
N LYS A 8 -26.20 39.32 -47.44
CA LYS A 8 -26.40 38.04 -48.19
C LYS A 8 -25.35 37.98 -49.36
N GLU A 9 -25.72 37.39 -50.51
CA GLU A 9 -25.12 37.35 -51.87
C GLU A 9 -23.83 36.49 -51.99
N GLU A 10 -23.72 35.41 -52.81
CA GLU A 10 -24.18 35.10 -54.19
C GLU A 10 -23.39 35.90 -55.27
N GLU A 11 -23.02 35.38 -56.45
CA GLU A 11 -23.46 34.19 -57.21
C GLU A 11 -22.30 33.67 -58.15
N GLY A 12 -22.41 32.49 -58.79
CA GLY A 12 -21.39 32.06 -59.80
C GLY A 12 -21.39 30.60 -60.31
N GLN A 13 -22.25 30.28 -61.29
CA GLN A 13 -22.22 29.05 -62.14
C GLN A 13 -21.36 29.30 -63.40
N ALA A 14 -20.90 28.36 -64.26
CA ALA A 14 -20.68 26.90 -64.34
C ALA A 14 -19.65 26.69 -65.50
N THR A 15 -19.34 25.56 -66.19
CA THR A 15 -19.83 24.17 -66.41
C THR A 15 -18.58 23.25 -66.62
N GLY A 16 -18.60 21.95 -67.01
CA GLY A 16 -19.64 20.95 -67.29
C GLY A 16 -19.05 19.59 -67.73
N GLU A 17 -19.89 18.55 -67.79
CA GLU A 17 -19.75 17.23 -68.46
C GLU A 17 -18.42 16.44 -68.44
N GLU A 18 -18.44 15.26 -67.80
CA GLU A 18 -18.09 13.98 -68.47
C GLU A 18 -18.74 12.77 -67.75
N THR A 19 -18.48 11.53 -68.19
CA THR A 19 -19.36 10.35 -67.99
C THR A 19 -18.69 9.19 -67.22
N GLN A 20 -19.45 8.11 -66.92
CA GLN A 20 -19.00 6.78 -66.43
C GLN A 20 -18.64 6.73 -64.91
N GLU A 21 -18.76 5.61 -64.18
CA GLU A 21 -19.41 4.31 -64.47
C GLU A 21 -19.92 3.59 -63.20
N LYS A 22 -20.54 2.42 -63.40
CA LYS A 22 -21.11 1.55 -62.36
C LYS A 22 -20.09 0.48 -61.91
N ALA A 23 -19.72 0.53 -60.63
CA ALA A 23 -19.16 -0.60 -59.86
C ALA A 23 -19.92 -0.64 -58.52
N GLU A 24 -20.77 -1.62 -58.21
CA GLU A 24 -20.47 -3.05 -58.00
C GLU A 24 -19.39 -3.26 -56.93
N GLU A 25 -19.85 -3.32 -55.68
CA GLU A 25 -19.10 -3.85 -54.55
C GLU A 25 -18.69 -5.29 -54.85
N THR A 26 -17.40 -5.52 -55.10
CA THR A 26 -16.86 -6.88 -55.33
C THR A 26 -16.90 -7.70 -54.05
N PRO A 27 -17.37 -8.97 -54.08
CA PRO A 27 -17.49 -9.84 -52.90
C PRO A 27 -16.13 -10.43 -52.47
N ALA A 28 -15.08 -9.61 -52.40
CA ALA A 28 -13.70 -10.02 -52.16
C ALA A 28 -13.33 -10.06 -50.66
N ASP A 29 -13.84 -9.13 -49.84
CA ASP A 29 -13.48 -9.04 -48.41
C ASP A 29 -13.91 -10.26 -47.61
N SER A 30 -15.06 -10.87 -47.93
CA SER A 30 -15.63 -12.00 -47.16
C SER A 30 -14.71 -13.24 -47.04
N LEU A 31 -13.67 -13.36 -47.86
CA LEU A 31 -12.65 -14.41 -47.72
C LEU A 31 -11.37 -13.94 -47.00
N ALA A 32 -11.04 -12.64 -47.10
CA ALA A 32 -10.01 -12.03 -46.26
C ALA A 32 -10.42 -12.09 -44.78
N ASP A 33 -11.64 -11.62 -44.47
CA ASP A 33 -12.29 -11.70 -43.15
C ASP A 33 -12.18 -13.10 -42.54
N LEU A 34 -12.45 -14.15 -43.32
CA LEU A 34 -12.38 -15.54 -42.84
C LEU A 34 -10.95 -15.96 -42.51
N SER A 35 -9.96 -15.57 -43.33
CA SER A 35 -8.55 -15.86 -43.05
C SER A 35 -8.00 -15.08 -41.84
N GLU A 36 -8.45 -13.84 -41.65
CA GLU A 36 -8.09 -13.03 -40.48
C GLU A 36 -8.75 -13.58 -39.22
N LEU A 37 -10.02 -13.99 -39.29
CA LEU A 37 -10.70 -14.71 -38.21
C LEU A 37 -10.04 -16.04 -37.87
N GLU A 38 -9.51 -16.79 -38.84
CA GLU A 38 -8.73 -18.00 -38.58
C GLU A 38 -7.37 -17.68 -37.94
N SER A 39 -6.70 -16.60 -38.32
CA SER A 39 -5.47 -16.13 -37.67
C SER A 39 -5.72 -15.70 -36.22
N ILE A 40 -6.71 -14.84 -35.99
CA ILE A 40 -7.13 -14.37 -34.66
C ILE A 40 -7.54 -15.56 -33.78
N LYS A 41 -8.24 -16.55 -34.34
CA LYS A 41 -8.61 -17.79 -33.63
C LYS A 41 -7.40 -18.65 -33.30
N ALA A 42 -6.39 -18.73 -34.17
CA ALA A 42 -5.15 -19.45 -33.90
C ALA A 42 -4.27 -18.74 -32.85
N GLU A 43 -4.29 -17.41 -32.82
CA GLU A 43 -3.62 -16.61 -31.79
C GLU A 43 -4.34 -16.72 -30.45
N LEU A 44 -5.66 -16.52 -30.39
CA LEU A 44 -6.47 -16.76 -29.18
C LEU A 44 -6.34 -18.19 -28.66
N GLN A 45 -6.21 -19.19 -29.53
CA GLN A 45 -5.97 -20.57 -29.10
C GLN A 45 -4.56 -20.76 -28.53
N LYS A 46 -3.53 -20.11 -29.09
CA LYS A 46 -2.17 -20.08 -28.50
C LYS A 46 -2.12 -19.33 -27.17
N GLU A 47 -2.80 -18.19 -27.05
CA GLU A 47 -2.89 -17.44 -25.79
C GLU A 47 -3.65 -18.24 -24.73
N LYS A 48 -4.72 -18.93 -25.12
CA LYS A 48 -5.46 -19.84 -24.24
C LYS A 48 -4.63 -21.07 -23.85
N GLU A 49 -3.83 -21.63 -24.75
CA GLU A 49 -2.91 -22.73 -24.44
C GLU A 49 -1.75 -22.26 -23.55
N LYS A 50 -1.24 -21.04 -23.76
CA LYS A 50 -0.25 -20.39 -22.90
C LYS A 50 -0.80 -20.14 -21.50
N ALA A 51 -1.96 -19.49 -21.38
CA ALA A 51 -2.63 -19.24 -20.11
C ALA A 51 -3.07 -20.53 -19.39
N ALA A 52 -3.54 -21.54 -20.12
CA ALA A 52 -3.85 -22.85 -19.54
C ALA A 52 -2.59 -23.63 -19.10
N LYS A 53 -1.43 -23.33 -19.70
CA LYS A 53 -0.13 -23.89 -19.32
C LYS A 53 0.46 -23.15 -18.12
N GLU A 54 0.35 -21.82 -18.07
CA GLU A 54 0.71 -20.99 -16.91
C GLU A 54 -0.13 -21.39 -15.68
N LEU A 55 -1.45 -21.54 -15.85
CA LEU A 55 -2.37 -22.05 -14.82
C LEU A 55 -2.12 -23.52 -14.41
N ALA A 56 -1.40 -24.30 -15.22
CA ALA A 56 -1.08 -25.71 -14.95
C ALA A 56 0.36 -25.93 -14.46
N GLU A 57 1.28 -25.00 -14.71
CA GLU A 57 2.65 -25.01 -14.22
C GLU A 57 2.75 -24.41 -12.82
N GLY A 58 1.86 -23.47 -12.44
CA GLY A 58 1.58 -23.13 -11.04
C GLY A 58 2.71 -22.44 -10.26
N GLU A 59 3.77 -22.03 -10.96
CA GLU A 59 4.99 -21.43 -10.39
C GLU A 59 5.15 -19.98 -10.88
N GLU A 60 4.44 -19.03 -10.23
CA GLU A 60 4.91 -17.65 -9.94
C GLU A 60 3.85 -16.83 -9.16
N GLU A 61 2.56 -16.88 -9.55
CA GLU A 61 1.49 -16.09 -8.90
C GLU A 61 1.34 -16.38 -7.38
N ASP A 62 1.53 -17.64 -6.98
CA ASP A 62 1.44 -18.07 -5.58
C ASP A 62 2.53 -17.49 -4.66
N GLU A 63 3.62 -16.92 -5.21
CA GLU A 63 4.65 -16.22 -4.41
C GLU A 63 4.30 -14.73 -4.28
N ASP A 64 3.87 -14.09 -5.38
CA ASP A 64 3.41 -12.69 -5.39
C ASP A 64 2.24 -12.47 -4.41
N LEU A 65 1.27 -13.39 -4.40
CA LEU A 65 0.13 -13.36 -3.46
C LEU A 65 0.59 -13.51 -1.99
N ARG A 66 1.56 -14.39 -1.71
CA ARG A 66 2.13 -14.56 -0.36
C ARG A 66 2.84 -13.30 0.14
N GLU A 67 3.65 -12.65 -0.69
CA GLU A 67 4.32 -11.40 -0.33
C GLU A 67 3.33 -10.24 -0.13
N VAL A 68 2.27 -10.16 -0.94
CA VAL A 68 1.20 -9.17 -0.78
C VAL A 68 0.45 -9.36 0.54
N ASP A 69 0.07 -10.60 0.90
CA ASP A 69 -0.55 -10.93 2.19
C ASP A 69 0.38 -10.59 3.37
N TYR A 70 1.68 -10.88 3.24
CA TYR A 70 2.68 -10.51 4.23
C TYR A 70 2.79 -8.98 4.42
N LEU A 71 2.82 -8.20 3.34
CA LEU A 71 2.83 -6.74 3.39
C LEU A 71 1.55 -6.18 4.03
N GLN A 72 0.37 -6.70 3.66
CA GLN A 72 -0.90 -6.33 4.30
C GLN A 72 -0.91 -6.64 5.81
N LYS A 73 -0.35 -7.78 6.21
CA LYS A 73 -0.16 -8.17 7.62
C LYS A 73 0.78 -7.21 8.35
N LEU A 74 1.93 -6.84 7.78
CA LEU A 74 2.83 -5.85 8.37
C LEU A 74 2.20 -4.46 8.51
N ILE A 75 1.46 -4.00 7.49
CA ILE A 75 0.73 -2.72 7.54
C ILE A 75 -0.31 -2.76 8.66
N THR A 76 -1.11 -3.84 8.73
CA THR A 76 -2.14 -4.03 9.76
C THR A 76 -1.55 -4.00 11.17
N LEU A 77 -0.42 -4.68 11.40
CA LEU A 77 0.25 -4.67 12.70
C LEU A 77 0.89 -3.30 13.01
N SER A 78 1.48 -2.64 12.01
CA SER A 78 2.07 -1.29 12.17
C SER A 78 1.03 -0.23 12.52
N VAL A 79 -0.16 -0.29 11.90
CA VAL A 79 -1.30 0.59 12.20
C VAL A 79 -1.90 0.28 13.58
N LYS A 80 -2.05 -1.00 13.95
CA LYS A 80 -2.47 -1.40 15.31
C LYS A 80 -1.49 -0.89 16.38
N PHE A 81 -0.19 -0.94 16.10
CA PHE A 81 0.85 -0.43 16.99
C PHE A 81 0.84 1.12 17.05
N ASP A 82 0.62 1.82 15.94
CA ASP A 82 0.48 3.30 15.91
C ASP A 82 -0.73 3.77 16.71
N HIS A 83 -1.89 3.16 16.48
CA HIS A 83 -3.11 3.42 17.25
C HIS A 83 -2.94 3.09 18.74
N HIS A 84 -2.19 2.03 19.07
CA HIS A 84 -1.88 1.69 20.48
C HIS A 84 -1.09 2.81 21.17
N VAL A 85 0.01 3.25 20.55
CA VAL A 85 0.80 4.39 21.06
C VAL A 85 -0.11 5.63 21.14
N GLY A 86 -0.84 5.92 20.05
CA GLY A 86 -1.79 7.03 19.89
C GLY A 86 -2.76 7.21 21.05
N MET A 87 -3.53 6.16 21.34
CA MET A 87 -4.62 6.21 22.31
C MET A 87 -4.17 6.02 23.77
N TRP A 88 -3.19 5.14 24.00
CA TRP A 88 -2.87 4.71 25.37
C TRP A 88 -1.65 5.43 25.96
N LEU A 89 -0.62 5.76 25.18
CA LEU A 89 0.60 6.37 25.74
C LEU A 89 0.32 7.79 26.27
N MET A 90 -0.44 8.58 25.53
CA MET A 90 -0.79 9.95 25.93
C MET A 90 -1.74 9.96 27.15
N THR A 91 -2.68 9.01 27.21
CA THR A 91 -3.58 8.82 28.37
C THR A 91 -2.80 8.39 29.62
N ALA A 92 -1.87 7.43 29.49
CA ALA A 92 -1.02 6.99 30.60
C ALA A 92 -0.12 8.13 31.13
N TYR A 93 0.41 9.00 30.26
CA TYR A 93 1.14 10.21 30.69
C TYR A 93 0.25 11.14 31.55
N ILE A 94 -1.00 11.37 31.14
CA ILE A 94 -1.95 12.24 31.84
C ILE A 94 -2.33 11.64 33.21
N ASP A 95 -2.69 10.35 33.26
CA ASP A 95 -3.01 9.63 34.50
C ASP A 95 -1.84 9.63 35.50
N CYS A 96 -0.61 9.58 34.99
CA CYS A 96 0.61 9.64 35.79
C CYS A 96 1.01 11.08 36.18
N GLY A 97 0.23 12.09 35.81
CA GLY A 97 0.50 13.50 36.11
C GLY A 97 1.74 14.06 35.39
N MET A 98 2.19 13.41 34.31
CA MET A 98 3.36 13.82 33.55
C MET A 98 3.01 14.91 32.54
N LYS A 99 3.98 15.79 32.26
CA LYS A 99 3.85 16.79 31.20
C LYS A 99 3.99 16.14 29.83
N TYR A 100 3.24 16.64 28.86
CA TYR A 100 3.39 16.29 27.45
C TYR A 100 4.81 16.61 26.97
N ASP A 101 5.47 15.62 26.35
CA ASP A 101 6.75 15.79 25.68
C ASP A 101 6.51 15.99 24.18
N HIS A 102 7.05 17.07 23.60
CA HIS A 102 6.89 17.35 22.16
C HIS A 102 7.51 16.26 21.28
N ARG A 103 8.48 15.50 21.79
CA ARG A 103 9.08 14.35 21.09
C ARG A 103 8.09 13.19 20.89
N LEU A 104 6.91 13.24 21.54
CA LEU A 104 5.78 12.35 21.27
C LEU A 104 5.25 12.57 19.83
N SER A 105 5.05 13.83 19.39
CA SER A 105 4.57 14.12 18.03
C SER A 105 5.63 13.84 16.96
N GLU A 106 6.90 14.13 17.22
CA GLU A 106 8.02 13.76 16.34
C GLU A 106 8.07 12.24 16.10
N SER A 107 7.82 11.45 17.15
CA SER A 107 7.81 9.98 17.08
C SER A 107 6.63 9.46 16.25
N TYR A 108 5.42 10.02 16.40
CA TYR A 108 4.29 9.69 15.52
C TYR A 108 4.57 10.04 14.06
N MET A 109 5.20 11.19 13.77
CA MET A 109 5.48 11.57 12.38
C MET A 109 6.48 10.60 11.71
N SER A 110 7.46 10.08 12.46
CA SER A 110 8.35 8.99 12.01
C SER A 110 7.58 7.70 11.73
N GLN A 111 6.64 7.34 12.59
CA GLN A 111 5.85 6.11 12.45
C GLN A 111 4.86 6.21 11.28
N LEU A 112 4.15 7.33 11.14
CA LEU A 112 3.26 7.63 10.01
C LEU A 112 4.01 7.57 8.67
N ALA A 113 5.20 8.16 8.58
CA ALA A 113 6.05 8.09 7.39
C ALA A 113 6.52 6.66 7.08
N THR A 114 6.69 5.82 8.10
CA THR A 114 7.00 4.38 7.94
C THR A 114 5.79 3.61 7.39
N ILE A 115 4.59 3.86 7.91
CA ILE A 115 3.34 3.25 7.40
C ILE A 115 3.06 3.69 5.95
N GLN A 116 3.28 4.97 5.62
CA GLN A 116 3.20 5.48 4.24
C GLN A 116 4.26 4.84 3.32
N SER A 117 5.41 4.43 3.84
CA SER A 117 6.43 3.71 3.06
C SER A 117 5.96 2.28 2.72
N PHE A 118 5.36 1.57 3.67
CA PHE A 118 4.75 0.25 3.41
C PHE A 118 3.56 0.35 2.43
N LEU A 119 2.70 1.37 2.54
CA LEU A 119 1.56 1.52 1.63
C LEU A 119 2.01 1.71 0.16
N ARG A 120 3.08 2.47 -0.08
CA ARG A 120 3.67 2.62 -1.43
C ARG A 120 4.25 1.32 -2.00
N LEU A 121 4.59 0.35 -1.16
CA LEU A 121 5.01 -1.00 -1.62
C LEU A 121 3.85 -1.87 -2.09
N LEU A 122 2.60 -1.58 -1.69
CA LEU A 122 1.43 -2.21 -2.29
C LEU A 122 1.02 -1.56 -3.63
N GLU A 123 1.41 -0.30 -3.87
CA GLU A 123 0.98 0.46 -5.05
C GLU A 123 1.85 0.22 -6.31
N LYS A 124 3.12 -0.18 -6.16
CA LYS A 124 4.09 -0.28 -7.27
C LYS A 124 5.27 -1.22 -6.99
N VAL A 125 5.17 -2.53 -7.25
CA VAL A 125 6.36 -3.40 -7.25
C VAL A 125 6.32 -4.56 -8.25
N ASP A 126 7.15 -4.40 -9.29
CA ASP A 126 7.79 -5.46 -10.07
C ASP A 126 8.85 -6.22 -9.21
N GLY A 127 8.71 -7.56 -9.16
CA GLY A 127 9.07 -8.39 -8.00
C GLY A 127 10.51 -8.29 -7.46
N VAL A 128 11.52 -8.16 -8.33
CA VAL A 128 12.95 -8.12 -7.93
C VAL A 128 13.27 -6.98 -6.96
N THR A 129 12.45 -5.93 -6.94
CA THR A 129 12.64 -4.77 -6.04
C THR A 129 11.97 -4.97 -4.66
N ARG A 130 11.10 -5.97 -4.47
CA ARG A 130 10.21 -6.07 -3.29
C ARG A 130 10.93 -6.44 -2.00
N GLU A 131 11.80 -7.45 -2.04
CA GLU A 131 12.43 -8.02 -0.85
C GLU A 131 13.33 -6.99 -0.11
N LEU A 132 14.18 -6.28 -0.86
CA LEU A 132 15.11 -5.28 -0.31
C LEU A 132 14.38 -4.10 0.35
N VAL A 133 13.32 -3.58 -0.28
CA VAL A 133 12.61 -2.40 0.24
C VAL A 133 11.65 -2.80 1.37
N THR A 134 11.13 -4.03 1.37
CA THR A 134 10.40 -4.59 2.51
C THR A 134 11.31 -4.74 3.74
N LYS A 135 12.54 -5.24 3.57
CA LYS A 135 13.56 -5.29 4.63
C LYS A 135 13.90 -3.90 5.18
N ASP A 136 14.08 -2.89 4.32
CA ASP A 136 14.28 -1.50 4.74
C ASP A 136 13.07 -0.94 5.52
N CYS A 137 11.83 -1.23 5.11
CA CYS A 137 10.64 -0.83 5.86
C CYS A 137 10.53 -1.53 7.24
N VAL A 138 10.92 -2.80 7.35
CA VAL A 138 11.04 -3.50 8.65
C VAL A 138 12.12 -2.85 9.55
N VAL A 139 13.25 -2.43 8.99
CA VAL A 139 14.30 -1.69 9.72
C VAL A 139 13.80 -0.31 10.19
N LYS A 140 13.08 0.42 9.33
CA LYS A 140 12.44 1.71 9.69
C LYS A 140 11.40 1.54 10.81
N LEU A 141 10.62 0.47 10.78
CA LEU A 141 9.68 0.12 11.85
C LEU A 141 10.41 -0.15 13.16
N ARG A 142 11.45 -0.99 13.16
CA ARG A 142 12.31 -1.23 14.34
C ARG A 142 12.86 0.07 14.92
N ASN A 143 13.35 0.96 14.06
CA ASN A 143 13.95 2.22 14.50
C ASN A 143 12.91 3.19 15.08
N SER A 144 11.69 3.23 14.54
CA SER A 144 10.57 3.99 15.11
C SER A 144 10.15 3.42 16.49
N VAL A 145 10.00 2.10 16.61
CA VAL A 145 9.75 1.41 17.91
C VAL A 145 10.85 1.75 18.92
N GLN A 146 12.12 1.68 18.51
CA GLN A 146 13.28 1.97 19.35
C GLN A 146 13.26 3.43 19.85
N MET A 147 12.90 4.39 19.00
CA MET A 147 12.79 5.81 19.36
C MET A 147 11.65 6.06 20.37
N ILE A 148 10.46 5.51 20.11
CA ILE A 148 9.30 5.59 21.02
C ILE A 148 9.66 4.98 22.38
N HIS A 149 10.24 3.78 22.37
CA HIS A 149 10.64 3.10 23.60
C HIS A 149 11.69 3.88 24.40
N LYS A 150 12.74 4.39 23.72
CA LYS A 150 13.85 5.12 24.35
C LYS A 150 13.40 6.47 24.93
N ASN A 151 12.60 7.23 24.18
CA ASN A 151 12.34 8.64 24.45
C ASN A 151 11.03 8.88 25.23
N LEU A 152 10.10 7.91 25.23
CA LEU A 152 8.74 8.09 25.77
C LEU A 152 8.41 7.00 26.80
N VAL A 153 8.44 5.72 26.40
CA VAL A 153 8.08 4.60 27.29
C VAL A 153 9.04 4.47 28.48
N LYS A 154 10.35 4.48 28.24
CA LYS A 154 11.35 4.38 29.33
C LYS A 154 11.25 5.54 30.35
N PRO A 155 11.13 6.81 29.94
CA PRO A 155 10.84 7.89 30.87
C PRO A 155 9.53 7.72 31.65
N LEU A 156 8.42 7.35 31.01
CA LEU A 156 7.14 7.10 31.70
C LEU A 156 7.28 6.07 32.83
N PHE A 157 7.78 4.87 32.51
CA PHE A 157 7.91 3.81 33.52
C PHE A 157 8.96 4.13 34.59
N ARG A 158 10.01 4.89 34.26
CA ARG A 158 10.99 5.37 35.24
C ARG A 158 10.40 6.40 36.23
N GLU A 159 9.64 7.38 35.75
CA GLU A 159 9.00 8.34 36.65
C GLU A 159 7.97 7.64 37.55
N VAL A 160 7.15 6.75 36.98
CA VAL A 160 6.23 5.90 37.75
C VAL A 160 6.97 4.98 38.74
N GLU A 161 8.18 4.52 38.43
CA GLU A 161 9.03 3.79 39.37
C GLU A 161 9.39 4.65 40.60
N LEU A 162 9.76 5.92 40.38
CA LEU A 162 10.20 6.87 41.40
C LEU A 162 9.05 7.51 42.21
N MET A 163 7.80 7.42 41.77
CA MET A 163 6.64 7.98 42.49
C MET A 163 6.42 7.34 43.87
N LYS A 164 6.36 8.18 44.92
CA LYS A 164 6.10 7.78 46.32
C LYS A 164 4.80 6.99 46.53
N LYS A 165 3.84 7.14 45.64
CA LYS A 165 2.58 6.38 45.57
C LYS A 165 2.36 6.04 44.10
N LYS A 166 2.21 4.76 43.79
CA LYS A 166 1.95 4.32 42.41
C LYS A 166 0.61 4.89 41.91
N PRO A 167 0.53 5.38 40.67
CA PRO A 167 -0.74 5.79 40.07
C PRO A 167 -1.64 4.54 39.95
N LYS A 168 -2.91 4.67 40.32
CA LYS A 168 -3.92 3.64 40.03
C LYS A 168 -4.51 3.92 38.64
N SER A 169 -3.67 3.76 37.62
CA SER A 169 -4.02 4.00 36.22
C SER A 169 -4.28 2.68 35.52
N GLU A 170 -5.53 2.47 35.10
CA GLU A 170 -5.88 1.36 34.22
C GLU A 170 -5.25 1.53 32.83
N SER A 171 -5.14 2.78 32.35
CA SER A 171 -4.52 3.08 31.05
C SER A 171 -3.02 2.75 31.01
N LEU A 172 -2.31 2.82 32.14
CA LEU A 172 -0.90 2.42 32.24
C LEU A 172 -0.71 0.89 32.16
N GLU A 173 -1.53 0.10 32.86
CA GLU A 173 -1.45 -1.36 32.83
C GLU A 173 -1.94 -1.93 31.49
N LEU A 174 -2.99 -1.33 30.91
CA LEU A 174 -3.39 -1.60 29.53
C LEU A 174 -2.32 -1.17 28.53
N PHE A 175 -1.65 -0.02 28.74
CA PHE A 175 -0.54 0.40 27.91
C PHE A 175 0.59 -0.64 27.91
N LYS A 176 1.01 -1.09 29.10
CA LYS A 176 2.05 -2.11 29.28
C LYS A 176 1.69 -3.43 28.60
N THR A 177 0.48 -3.92 28.83
CA THR A 177 0.00 -5.22 28.31
C THR A 177 -0.06 -5.21 26.79
N ASN A 178 -0.79 -4.25 26.23
CA ASN A 178 -0.97 -4.12 24.78
C ASN A 178 0.35 -3.76 24.07
N TRP A 179 1.26 -3.01 24.70
CA TRP A 179 2.60 -2.73 24.15
C TRP A 179 3.39 -4.02 23.95
N ASN A 180 3.49 -4.86 24.99
CA ASN A 180 4.19 -6.13 24.89
C ASN A 180 3.51 -7.06 23.87
N GLU A 181 2.17 -7.15 23.85
CA GLU A 181 1.42 -7.94 22.86
C GLU A 181 1.72 -7.51 21.42
N ARG A 182 1.64 -6.21 21.11
CA ARG A 182 1.89 -5.69 19.75
C ARG A 182 3.35 -5.82 19.31
N LEU A 183 4.31 -5.72 20.25
CA LEU A 183 5.70 -6.04 19.95
C LEU A 183 5.89 -7.54 19.69
N GLU A 184 5.20 -8.43 20.41
CA GLU A 184 5.26 -9.87 20.18
C GLU A 184 4.61 -10.28 18.84
N ASP A 185 3.48 -9.65 18.46
CA ASP A 185 2.87 -9.82 17.13
C ASP A 185 3.83 -9.44 16.01
N LEU A 186 4.44 -8.25 16.11
CA LEU A 186 5.40 -7.73 15.13
C LEU A 186 6.65 -8.62 15.05
N GLN A 187 7.19 -9.04 16.20
CA GLN A 187 8.30 -9.98 16.28
C GLN A 187 7.96 -11.30 15.56
N LYS A 188 6.80 -11.91 15.85
CA LYS A 188 6.35 -13.16 15.21
C LYS A 188 6.13 -13.02 13.70
N ALA A 189 5.71 -11.86 13.21
CA ALA A 189 5.58 -11.61 11.78
C ALA A 189 6.97 -11.56 11.11
N CYS A 190 7.88 -10.75 11.63
CA CYS A 190 9.18 -10.50 11.00
C CYS A 190 10.25 -11.57 11.25
N ASP A 191 10.15 -12.38 12.33
CA ASP A 191 11.06 -13.51 12.61
C ASP A 191 10.94 -14.64 11.56
N PHE A 192 9.80 -14.74 10.87
CA PHE A 192 9.55 -15.79 9.87
C PHE A 192 10.20 -15.48 8.52
N GLU A 193 9.88 -14.32 7.91
CA GLU A 193 10.28 -13.97 6.55
C GLU A 193 11.75 -13.51 6.44
N TYR A 194 12.19 -12.61 7.34
CA TYR A 194 13.44 -11.86 7.14
C TYR A 194 14.39 -11.79 8.34
N GLN A 195 13.95 -12.15 9.56
CA GLN A 195 14.78 -12.20 10.78
C GLN A 195 15.46 -10.88 11.21
N VAL A 196 15.05 -9.73 10.64
CA VAL A 196 15.70 -8.41 10.88
C VAL A 196 15.15 -7.68 12.13
N LEU A 197 14.00 -8.08 12.64
CA LEU A 197 13.32 -7.38 13.73
C LEU A 197 13.61 -8.01 15.10
N ASP A 198 14.51 -7.43 15.88
CA ASP A 198 14.53 -7.64 17.34
C ASP A 198 13.84 -6.47 18.05
N VAL A 199 12.71 -6.75 18.68
CA VAL A 199 11.98 -5.85 19.59
C VAL A 199 11.83 -6.43 21.00
N LYS A 200 12.38 -7.64 21.28
CA LYS A 200 12.36 -8.28 22.60
C LYS A 200 13.08 -7.40 23.65
N GLY A 201 14.13 -6.69 23.23
CA GLY A 201 14.82 -5.67 24.05
C GLY A 201 13.99 -4.41 24.39
N PHE A 202 12.75 -4.30 23.89
CA PHE A 202 11.84 -3.17 24.11
C PHE A 202 10.59 -3.53 24.93
N PHE A 203 10.51 -4.75 25.46
CA PHE A 203 9.42 -5.18 26.34
C PHE A 203 9.48 -4.47 27.70
N ILE A 204 8.31 -4.10 28.22
CA ILE A 204 8.13 -3.49 29.55
C ILE A 204 8.00 -4.61 30.59
N LYS A 205 8.85 -4.56 31.63
CA LYS A 205 8.85 -5.52 32.74
C LYS A 205 7.83 -5.17 33.81
#